data_AF-M3UM40-F1
#
_entry.id   AF-M3UM40-F1
#
_cell.length_a   1.000
_cell.length_b   1.000
_cell.length_c   1.000
_cell.angle_alpha   90.00
_cell.angle_beta   90.00
_cell.angle_gamma   90.00
#
_symmetry.space_group_name_H-M   'P 1'
#
loop_
_entity.id
_entity.type
_entity.pdbx_description
1 polymer ?
#
loop_
_entity_poly.entity_id
_entity_poly.type
_entity_poly.pdbx_seq_one_letter_code
_entity_poly.pdbx_strand_id
1 'polypeptide(L)'
;MENHLGENNMEEIHQEEVKKEGLDEETFMELEPQQIEEEKKEEKTMEEDNVEIQIMDEAFSKQLEEKVIQEEEEKQKSCQPQEMKDVDEDDDLFKTHEFKSKPSGKSIKASVMAFFSMGDNTQKTDTTLENQELYKFPTNMRERARFIPLRITQPERKMLRLLEASLHVSKYSDKVDQIKLIGKPQRLQEQLKGIASLLNGILIATQPSEKEDYSDVLNTFSQHEDILQAIFEIGRRYKIMNPDRMRDDYAKLIFILQDITVNSINEELGVSLLRPVETVYRYLERKDLLKILDDELIEIAVSEIIPDNKSKSQIQDEIKRKENAIKVIAKKYSTMNCDEEEIKQCLYSIADNNCYLRYNRDPVVKTIHYLEKYFDPNEAKEPRFSLAINEGNEGSRLSHDHAKQFLFVKQTLVLWNIILENMYQLWILAELDLFDPQHPYEMKNTGQGYHRLQQSPRISLVMHRIVKEMQEKVGNWVGSAQIHLGDHNVPNALVFIDKYTQISRFLGPIITTLENLEKIGEKNAHVKNYIIKTFGSYEELRMIILTDFFKHAFDGSGADNFYDAGSCIDGRLTSAWNWCSSVDKKEYYPIFQLAGFTGFDGAFA
;
A
#
# COMPACT_ATOMS: atom_id res chain seq x y z
N MET A 1 -11.05 47.59 -18.92
CA MET A 1 -12.26 48.31 -19.35
C MET A 1 -13.37 47.27 -19.33
N GLU A 2 -14.02 47.14 -18.16
CA GLU A 2 -15.40 47.62 -17.88
C GLU A 2 -16.44 46.64 -18.48
N ASN A 3 -17.11 45.76 -17.73
CA ASN A 3 -18.22 45.94 -16.75
C ASN A 3 -19.36 46.87 -17.22
N HIS A 4 -20.53 46.29 -17.58
CA HIS A 4 -21.82 46.48 -16.89
C HIS A 4 -23.05 45.89 -17.64
N LEU A 5 -23.94 45.25 -16.84
CA LEU A 5 -25.43 45.22 -16.89
C LEU A 5 -26.11 44.53 -18.09
N GLY A 6 -27.21 43.79 -17.93
CA GLY A 6 -28.10 43.58 -16.79
C GLY A 6 -29.47 43.11 -17.30
N GLU A 7 -30.12 42.25 -16.51
CA GLU A 7 -31.57 42.22 -16.23
C GLU A 7 -32.53 42.51 -17.40
N ASN A 8 -33.17 41.45 -17.91
CA ASN A 8 -34.56 41.46 -18.40
C ASN A 8 -34.90 40.06 -18.91
N ASN A 9 -35.58 39.23 -18.10
CA ASN A 9 -36.44 38.14 -18.56
C ASN A 9 -37.16 37.33 -17.46
N MET A 10 -37.22 37.83 -16.21
CA MET A 10 -37.93 37.12 -15.12
C MET A 10 -39.28 37.73 -14.72
N GLU A 11 -39.72 38.81 -15.37
CA GLU A 11 -41.01 39.46 -15.06
C GLU A 11 -42.23 38.87 -15.80
N GLU A 12 -42.04 38.03 -16.81
CA GLU A 12 -43.17 37.50 -17.61
C GLU A 12 -43.83 36.24 -17.02
N ILE A 13 -43.26 35.60 -15.99
CA ILE A 13 -43.80 34.33 -15.47
C ILE A 13 -44.66 34.54 -14.21
N HIS A 14 -44.55 35.69 -13.53
CA HIS A 14 -45.29 35.93 -12.28
C HIS A 14 -46.68 36.57 -12.45
N GLN A 15 -47.09 36.93 -13.67
CA GLN A 15 -48.38 37.60 -13.90
C GLN A 15 -49.57 36.66 -14.11
N GLU A 16 -49.38 35.33 -14.13
CA GLU A 16 -50.49 34.38 -14.35
C GLU A 16 -51.14 33.80 -13.10
N GLU A 17 -50.58 33.94 -11.90
CA GLU A 17 -51.13 33.29 -10.69
C GLU A 17 -51.91 34.19 -9.72
N VAL A 18 -51.83 35.52 -9.82
CA VAL A 18 -52.49 36.44 -8.86
C VAL A 18 -53.95 36.81 -9.25
N LYS A 19 -54.66 35.92 -9.95
CA LYS A 19 -56.09 36.13 -10.32
C LYS A 19 -57.08 35.20 -9.66
N LYS A 20 -56.69 34.54 -8.56
CA LYS A 20 -57.62 33.82 -7.71
C LYS A 20 -57.51 34.32 -6.28
N GLU A 21 -58.68 34.59 -5.72
CA GLU A 21 -58.93 34.90 -4.31
C GLU A 21 -58.75 36.39 -3.95
N GLY A 22 -59.85 37.13 -4.11
CA GLY A 22 -60.01 38.45 -3.52
C GLY A 22 -60.35 38.31 -2.04
N LEU A 23 -59.59 39.00 -1.18
CA LEU A 23 -59.89 39.33 0.21
C LEU A 23 -59.16 40.64 0.58
N ASP A 24 -59.80 41.46 1.42
CA ASP A 24 -59.57 42.90 1.64
C ASP A 24 -58.28 43.28 2.43
N GLU A 25 -57.75 44.48 2.14
CA GLU A 25 -56.41 45.00 2.50
C GLU A 25 -56.21 45.55 3.95
N GLU A 26 -57.19 45.50 4.85
CA GLU A 26 -57.08 46.26 6.13
C GLU A 26 -56.63 45.46 7.37
N THR A 27 -56.17 44.21 7.24
CA THR A 27 -55.69 43.40 8.41
C THR A 27 -54.20 43.06 8.39
N PHE A 28 -53.39 43.65 7.50
CA PHE A 28 -51.98 43.25 7.31
C PHE A 28 -50.94 44.16 7.99
N MET A 29 -51.34 45.32 8.56
CA MET A 29 -50.38 46.35 8.99
C MET A 29 -49.95 46.32 10.48
N GLU A 30 -50.13 45.20 11.20
CA GLU A 30 -49.58 45.07 12.57
C GLU A 30 -48.75 43.80 12.85
N LEU A 31 -48.51 42.93 11.85
CA LEU A 31 -47.82 41.64 12.07
C LEU A 31 -46.39 41.52 11.52
N GLU A 32 -45.94 42.42 10.64
CA GLU A 32 -44.60 42.33 10.02
C GLU A 32 -43.40 42.77 10.89
N PRO A 33 -43.50 43.72 11.86
CA PRO A 33 -42.33 44.11 12.65
C PRO A 33 -41.89 43.07 13.69
N GLN A 34 -42.80 42.20 14.14
CA GLN A 34 -42.52 41.24 15.22
C GLN A 34 -41.83 39.97 14.72
N GLN A 35 -42.16 39.50 13.51
CA GLN A 35 -41.53 38.30 12.92
C GLN A 35 -40.08 38.56 12.49
N ILE A 36 -39.76 39.78 12.03
CA ILE A 36 -38.40 40.15 11.62
C ILE A 36 -37.46 40.34 12.83
N GLU A 37 -38.00 40.73 14.00
CA GLU A 37 -37.22 40.81 15.25
C GLU A 37 -36.99 39.44 15.90
N GLU A 38 -37.91 38.48 15.71
CA GLU A 38 -37.74 37.09 16.15
C GLU A 38 -36.74 36.33 15.28
N GLU A 39 -36.80 36.44 13.94
CA GLU A 39 -35.84 35.80 13.03
C GLU A 39 -34.41 36.32 13.24
N LYS A 40 -34.23 37.63 13.48
CA LYS A 40 -32.91 38.21 13.79
C LYS A 40 -32.38 37.84 15.18
N LYS A 41 -33.27 37.49 16.12
CA LYS A 41 -32.85 36.94 17.41
C LYS A 41 -32.43 35.48 17.23
N GLU A 42 -33.19 34.69 16.50
CA GLU A 42 -32.87 33.28 16.22
C GLU A 42 -31.54 33.12 15.47
N GLU A 43 -31.28 33.93 14.43
CA GLU A 43 -30.00 33.95 13.72
C GLU A 43 -28.81 34.25 14.64
N LYS A 44 -28.99 35.18 15.58
CA LYS A 44 -27.95 35.58 16.53
C LYS A 44 -27.67 34.52 17.58
N THR A 45 -28.71 33.82 18.07
CA THR A 45 -28.55 32.63 18.93
C THR A 45 -27.87 31.48 18.19
N MET A 46 -28.17 31.27 16.90
CA MET A 46 -27.51 30.24 16.10
C MET A 46 -26.03 30.54 15.83
N GLU A 47 -25.65 31.81 15.67
CA GLU A 47 -24.23 32.20 15.59
C GLU A 47 -23.51 32.03 16.92
N GLU A 48 -24.15 32.38 18.05
CA GLU A 48 -23.58 32.17 19.40
C GLU A 48 -23.43 30.68 19.74
N ASP A 49 -24.41 29.85 19.40
CA ASP A 49 -24.37 28.38 19.58
C ASP A 49 -23.29 27.72 18.69
N ASN A 50 -23.09 28.20 17.46
CA ASN A 50 -22.02 27.69 16.58
C ASN A 50 -20.61 28.02 17.12
N VAL A 51 -20.44 29.17 17.77
CA VAL A 51 -19.17 29.53 18.42
C VAL A 51 -18.95 28.69 19.68
N GLU A 52 -19.98 28.42 20.48
CA GLU A 52 -19.88 27.50 21.62
C GLU A 52 -19.56 26.06 21.18
N ILE A 53 -20.15 25.58 20.08
CA ILE A 53 -19.84 24.25 19.51
C ILE A 53 -18.39 24.17 19.03
N GLN A 54 -17.86 25.22 18.37
CA GLN A 54 -16.45 25.25 17.96
C GLN A 54 -15.49 25.27 19.16
N ILE A 55 -15.82 26.02 20.22
CA ILE A 55 -15.01 26.04 21.45
C ILE A 55 -15.06 24.69 22.17
N MET A 56 -16.22 24.01 22.16
CA MET A 56 -16.36 22.66 22.72
C MET A 56 -15.60 21.60 21.92
N ASP A 57 -15.57 21.69 20.59
CA ASP A 57 -14.82 20.77 19.72
C ASP A 57 -13.30 20.96 19.86
N GLU A 58 -12.82 22.20 20.00
CA GLU A 58 -11.41 22.47 20.30
C GLU A 58 -11.01 21.99 21.69
N ALA A 59 -11.88 22.17 22.69
CA ALA A 59 -11.66 21.67 24.05
C ALA A 59 -11.68 20.13 24.11
N PHE A 60 -12.58 19.50 23.35
CA PHE A 60 -12.67 18.04 23.24
C PHE A 60 -11.45 17.46 22.52
N SER A 61 -10.99 18.12 21.45
CA SER A 61 -9.79 17.71 20.71
C SER A 61 -8.53 17.81 21.59
N LYS A 62 -8.39 18.87 22.38
CA LYS A 62 -7.30 18.99 23.38
C LYS A 62 -7.38 17.93 24.47
N GLN A 63 -8.58 17.61 24.99
CA GLN A 63 -8.75 16.53 25.95
C GLN A 63 -8.43 15.15 25.35
N LEU A 64 -8.67 14.96 24.05
CA LEU A 64 -8.32 13.73 23.34
C LEU A 64 -6.80 13.61 23.19
N GLU A 65 -6.12 14.69 22.81
CA GLU A 65 -4.66 14.76 22.71
C GLU A 65 -3.99 14.53 24.07
N GLU A 66 -4.48 15.16 25.14
CA GLU A 66 -3.97 14.94 26.50
C GLU A 66 -4.18 13.49 26.98
N LYS A 67 -5.30 12.85 26.62
CA LYS A 67 -5.54 11.43 26.92
C LYS A 67 -4.63 10.49 26.13
N VAL A 68 -4.37 10.80 24.86
CA VAL A 68 -3.45 10.02 24.02
C VAL A 68 -2.02 10.12 24.58
N ILE A 69 -1.60 11.31 25.01
CA ILE A 69 -0.30 11.53 25.65
C ILE A 69 -0.23 10.79 27.00
N GLN A 70 -1.28 10.85 27.83
CA GLN A 70 -1.34 10.10 29.10
C GLN A 70 -1.33 8.57 28.89
N GLU A 71 -2.02 8.05 27.87
CA GLU A 71 -2.00 6.62 27.53
C GLU A 71 -0.63 6.18 26.98
N GLU A 72 0.08 7.05 26.27
CA GLU A 72 1.46 6.79 25.82
C GLU A 72 2.46 6.83 26.98
N GLU A 73 2.30 7.75 27.94
CA GLU A 73 3.09 7.81 29.17
C GLU A 73 2.81 6.62 30.12
N GLU A 74 1.56 6.15 30.22
CA GLU A 74 1.21 4.95 30.99
C GLU A 74 1.74 3.66 30.33
N LYS A 75 1.74 3.58 28.99
CA LYS A 75 2.37 2.47 28.25
C LYS A 75 3.88 2.45 28.46
N GLN A 76 4.54 3.61 28.55
CA GLN A 76 5.96 3.70 28.89
C GLN A 76 6.25 3.38 30.35
N LYS A 77 5.37 3.73 31.30
CA LYS A 77 5.50 3.36 32.73
C LYS A 77 5.25 1.88 33.02
N SER A 78 4.44 1.18 32.21
CA SER A 78 4.18 -0.26 32.39
C SER A 78 5.35 -1.18 32.01
N CYS A 79 6.42 -0.62 31.45
CA CYS A 79 7.57 -1.35 30.94
C CYS A 79 8.88 -0.90 31.63
N GLN A 80 8.93 -0.99 32.96
CA GLN A 80 10.20 -1.06 33.70
C GLN A 80 10.15 -2.10 34.83
N PRO A 81 11.25 -2.84 35.06
CA PRO A 81 11.34 -3.92 36.03
C PRO A 81 11.31 -3.43 37.49
N GLN A 82 10.75 -4.25 38.38
CA GLN A 82 10.72 -4.03 39.82
C GLN A 82 12.11 -3.77 40.42
N GLU A 83 12.20 -2.73 41.23
CA GLU A 83 13.37 -2.25 41.97
C GLU A 83 14.04 -3.34 42.82
N MET A 84 15.35 -3.49 42.65
CA MET A 84 16.25 -4.02 43.68
C MET A 84 17.24 -2.90 44.01
N LYS A 85 17.02 -2.30 45.19
CA LYS A 85 17.77 -1.27 45.94
C LYS A 85 19.10 -0.75 45.36
N ASP A 86 19.12 0.58 45.26
CA ASP A 86 20.26 1.45 44.98
C ASP A 86 21.47 1.24 45.91
N VAL A 87 22.65 1.22 45.29
CA VAL A 87 23.87 1.79 45.86
C VAL A 87 24.36 2.80 44.82
N ASP A 88 24.38 4.06 45.23
CA ASP A 88 24.77 5.24 44.46
C ASP A 88 26.14 5.08 43.79
N GLU A 89 26.28 5.52 42.54
CA GLU A 89 27.39 6.37 42.11
C GLU A 89 27.13 6.96 40.71
N ASP A 90 27.19 8.30 40.65
CA ASP A 90 27.13 9.16 39.47
C ASP A 90 28.17 8.76 38.41
N ASP A 91 27.82 8.79 37.11
CA ASP A 91 28.82 8.94 36.06
C ASP A 91 28.30 9.74 34.85
N ASP A 92 28.65 11.02 34.87
CA ASP A 92 28.55 12.01 33.80
C ASP A 92 29.70 11.76 32.80
N LEU A 93 29.43 10.94 31.78
CA LEU A 93 30.46 10.33 30.92
C LEU A 93 30.92 11.22 29.75
N PHE A 94 31.14 12.52 29.96
CA PHE A 94 31.89 13.36 29.01
C PHE A 94 32.71 14.46 29.70
N LYS A 95 33.69 14.06 30.54
CA LYS A 95 34.88 14.89 30.78
C LYS A 95 36.19 14.11 30.68
N THR A 96 37.09 14.73 29.93
CA THR A 96 38.42 14.31 29.55
C THR A 96 39.40 14.33 30.74
N HIS A 97 40.24 13.29 30.87
CA HIS A 97 41.62 13.46 31.31
C HIS A 97 42.54 12.39 30.70
N GLU A 98 43.64 12.86 30.12
CA GLU A 98 44.76 12.07 29.62
C GLU A 98 45.33 11.14 30.70
N PHE A 99 45.56 9.86 30.40
CA PHE A 99 46.75 9.15 30.90
C PHE A 99 47.14 7.98 29.99
N LYS A 100 48.46 7.84 29.84
CA LYS A 100 49.19 6.94 28.95
C LYS A 100 49.03 5.46 29.32
N SER A 101 48.59 4.62 28.38
CA SER A 101 49.18 3.29 28.12
C SER A 101 48.60 2.63 26.85
N LYS A 102 49.47 1.94 26.11
CA LYS A 102 49.28 1.25 24.82
C LYS A 102 48.28 0.05 24.89
N PRO A 103 47.86 -0.51 23.73
CA PRO A 103 46.49 -0.93 23.47
C PRO A 103 46.22 -2.44 23.59
N SER A 104 44.95 -2.80 23.74
CA SER A 104 44.42 -4.09 23.25
C SER A 104 43.03 -3.90 22.65
N GLY A 105 42.98 -3.51 21.37
CA GLY A 105 41.76 -3.55 20.57
C GLY A 105 41.48 -4.98 20.11
N LYS A 106 40.30 -5.50 20.43
CA LYS A 106 39.60 -6.64 19.80
C LYS A 106 38.36 -6.96 20.63
N SER A 107 37.20 -6.37 20.31
CA SER A 107 35.93 -6.97 20.74
C SER A 107 34.69 -6.49 19.98
N ILE A 108 34.69 -5.31 19.37
CA ILE A 108 33.45 -4.77 18.75
C ILE A 108 33.46 -4.89 17.21
N LYS A 109 34.60 -4.68 16.54
CA LYS A 109 34.71 -4.82 15.07
C LYS A 109 34.44 -6.26 14.57
N ALA A 110 34.66 -7.28 15.41
CA ALA A 110 34.47 -8.68 15.02
C ALA A 110 32.99 -9.10 14.93
N SER A 111 32.09 -8.56 15.75
CA SER A 111 30.70 -9.05 15.81
C SER A 111 29.84 -8.57 14.65
N VAL A 112 30.11 -7.37 14.13
CA VAL A 112 29.40 -6.80 12.98
C VAL A 112 30.00 -7.35 11.69
N MET A 113 31.33 -7.37 11.55
CA MET A 113 32.00 -7.98 10.39
C MET A 113 31.75 -9.48 10.29
N ALA A 114 31.71 -10.25 11.39
CA ALA A 114 31.41 -11.69 11.32
C ALA A 114 29.96 -11.98 10.89
N PHE A 115 29.01 -11.09 11.20
CA PHE A 115 27.62 -11.21 10.74
C PHE A 115 27.49 -10.94 9.23
N PHE A 116 28.28 -9.99 8.70
CA PHE A 116 28.31 -9.65 7.27
C PHE A 116 29.28 -10.52 6.44
N SER A 117 30.29 -11.13 7.05
CA SER A 117 31.34 -11.94 6.39
C SER A 117 30.95 -13.41 6.19
N MET A 118 29.73 -13.84 6.52
CA MET A 118 29.26 -15.22 6.26
C MET A 118 28.62 -15.41 4.86
N GLY A 119 28.99 -14.57 3.88
CA GLY A 119 28.31 -14.43 2.61
C GLY A 119 28.97 -15.03 1.35
N ASP A 120 30.03 -15.83 1.45
CA ASP A 120 30.80 -16.22 0.23
C ASP A 120 30.39 -17.56 -0.42
N ASN A 121 29.26 -18.14 -0.01
CA ASN A 121 28.63 -19.26 -0.73
C ASN A 121 27.36 -18.79 -1.44
N THR A 122 27.54 -17.98 -2.48
CA THR A 122 26.50 -17.77 -3.49
C THR A 122 26.33 -19.06 -4.30
N GLN A 123 25.57 -20.01 -3.78
CA GLN A 123 24.84 -20.90 -4.69
C GLN A 123 23.97 -19.99 -5.54
N LYS A 124 24.42 -19.75 -6.79
CA LYS A 124 23.69 -18.97 -7.79
C LYS A 124 22.33 -19.62 -7.96
N THR A 125 21.32 -19.11 -7.27
CA THR A 125 19.93 -19.44 -7.61
C THR A 125 19.74 -18.97 -9.04
N ASP A 126 19.48 -19.90 -9.94
CA ASP A 126 19.22 -19.60 -11.34
C ASP A 126 18.03 -18.62 -11.43
N THR A 127 18.29 -17.35 -11.73
CA THR A 127 17.27 -16.30 -11.90
C THR A 127 16.93 -16.07 -13.38
N THR A 128 17.36 -16.98 -14.25
CA THR A 128 17.07 -16.92 -15.68
C THR A 128 15.62 -17.32 -15.98
N LEU A 129 15.18 -17.04 -17.20
CA LEU A 129 13.90 -17.51 -17.74
C LEU A 129 13.77 -19.06 -17.74
N GLU A 130 14.88 -19.78 -17.59
CA GLU A 130 14.91 -21.25 -17.60
C GLU A 130 14.45 -21.86 -16.27
N ASN A 131 14.48 -21.10 -15.18
CA ASN A 131 14.07 -21.59 -13.87
C ASN A 131 12.53 -21.71 -13.79
N GLN A 132 12.02 -22.87 -14.19
CA GLN A 132 10.58 -23.17 -14.21
C GLN A 132 9.90 -23.03 -12.83
N GLU A 133 10.64 -23.19 -11.73
CA GLU A 133 10.09 -23.08 -10.37
C GLU A 133 9.70 -21.64 -10.03
N LEU A 134 10.35 -20.63 -10.64
CA LEU A 134 9.99 -19.22 -10.44
C LEU A 134 8.61 -18.87 -11.03
N TYR A 135 8.09 -19.67 -11.96
CA TYR A 135 6.87 -19.40 -12.71
C TYR A 135 5.66 -20.21 -12.24
N LYS A 136 5.84 -21.13 -11.29
CA LYS A 136 4.75 -21.95 -10.75
C LYS A 136 4.14 -21.25 -9.54
N PHE A 137 2.81 -21.23 -9.45
CA PHE A 137 2.17 -20.70 -8.26
C PHE A 137 2.41 -21.65 -7.09
N PRO A 138 2.76 -21.09 -5.92
CA PRO A 138 3.05 -21.90 -4.76
C PRO A 138 1.78 -22.54 -4.22
N THR A 139 1.80 -23.86 -4.09
CA THR A 139 0.67 -24.69 -3.64
C THR A 139 0.76 -25.06 -2.16
N ASN A 140 1.94 -24.93 -1.56
CA ASN A 140 2.24 -25.29 -0.19
C ASN A 140 3.16 -24.26 0.47
N MET A 141 3.35 -24.38 1.78
CA MET A 141 4.16 -23.43 2.56
C MET A 141 5.62 -23.37 2.10
N ARG A 142 6.22 -24.50 1.72
CA ARG A 142 7.60 -24.55 1.24
C ARG A 142 7.77 -23.75 -0.05
N GLU A 143 6.87 -23.89 -1.01
CA GLU A 143 6.89 -23.13 -2.25
C GLU A 143 6.64 -21.64 -1.99
N ARG A 144 5.69 -21.30 -1.11
CA ARG A 144 5.42 -19.90 -0.73
C ARG A 144 6.65 -19.24 -0.11
N ALA A 145 7.36 -19.95 0.76
CA ALA A 145 8.54 -19.44 1.46
C ALA A 145 9.68 -19.01 0.51
N ARG A 146 9.69 -19.49 -0.75
CA ARG A 146 10.64 -19.03 -1.79
C ARG A 146 10.54 -17.54 -2.06
N PHE A 147 9.35 -16.98 -1.88
CA PHE A 147 9.02 -15.59 -2.19
C PHE A 147 8.76 -14.73 -0.95
N ILE A 148 8.67 -15.31 0.24
CA ILE A 148 8.46 -14.57 1.49
C ILE A 148 9.78 -13.96 1.94
N PRO A 149 9.91 -12.62 1.96
CA PRO A 149 11.13 -11.98 2.42
C PRO A 149 11.33 -12.23 3.92
N LEU A 150 12.58 -12.39 4.35
CA LEU A 150 12.89 -12.56 5.76
C LEU A 150 12.65 -11.24 6.52
N ARG A 151 12.02 -11.28 7.69
CA ARG A 151 11.74 -10.10 8.51
C ARG A 151 13.01 -9.35 8.87
N ILE A 152 13.01 -8.03 8.81
CA ILE A 152 14.17 -7.22 9.18
C ILE A 152 14.45 -7.24 10.69
N THR A 153 15.71 -7.43 11.04
CA THR A 153 16.25 -7.39 12.41
C THR A 153 16.38 -5.96 12.93
N GLN A 154 16.65 -5.79 14.23
CA GLN A 154 16.87 -4.45 14.78
C GLN A 154 18.13 -3.74 14.20
N PRO A 155 19.27 -4.43 14.04
CA PRO A 155 20.42 -3.85 13.35
C PRO A 155 20.08 -3.39 11.93
N GLU A 156 19.34 -4.20 11.17
CA GLU A 156 18.92 -3.86 9.81
C GLU A 156 17.97 -2.66 9.76
N ARG A 157 17.11 -2.47 10.78
CA ARG A 157 16.25 -1.26 10.86
C ARG A 157 17.06 0.03 10.93
N LYS A 158 18.24 0.03 11.56
CA LYS A 158 19.12 1.21 11.58
C LYS A 158 19.65 1.53 10.18
N MET A 159 20.04 0.50 9.44
CA MET A 159 20.49 0.61 8.05
C MET A 159 19.37 1.05 7.11
N LEU A 160 18.16 0.53 7.30
CA LEU A 160 16.97 0.96 6.57
C LEU A 160 16.71 2.45 6.74
N ARG A 161 16.71 2.95 7.99
CA ARG A 161 16.51 4.38 8.27
C ARG A 161 17.57 5.26 7.61
N LEU A 162 18.82 4.81 7.58
CA LEU A 162 19.89 5.50 6.89
C LEU A 162 19.63 5.55 5.37
N LEU A 163 19.21 4.44 4.78
CA LEU A 163 18.87 4.39 3.36
C LEU A 163 17.69 5.31 3.02
N GLU A 164 16.61 5.23 3.79
CA GLU A 164 15.43 6.08 3.63
C GLU A 164 15.81 7.55 3.72
N ALA A 165 16.56 7.96 4.76
CA ALA A 165 17.03 9.34 4.89
C ALA A 165 17.90 9.79 3.70
N SER A 166 18.77 8.91 3.21
CA SER A 166 19.66 9.19 2.08
C SER A 166 18.91 9.32 0.75
N LEU A 167 17.90 8.48 0.51
CA LEU A 167 17.03 8.54 -0.66
C LEU A 167 16.09 9.74 -0.63
N HIS A 168 15.58 10.09 0.56
CA HIS A 168 14.67 11.21 0.75
C HIS A 168 15.31 12.53 0.33
N VAL A 169 16.55 12.79 0.75
CA VAL A 169 17.30 14.00 0.39
C VAL A 169 17.86 13.97 -1.04
N SER A 170 17.86 12.80 -1.69
CA SER A 170 18.40 12.62 -3.02
C SER A 170 17.47 13.19 -4.10
N LYS A 171 18.03 14.07 -4.94
CA LYS A 171 17.39 14.60 -6.17
C LYS A 171 17.86 13.86 -7.42
N TYR A 172 18.11 12.56 -7.30
CA TYR A 172 18.73 11.75 -8.35
C TYR A 172 17.90 11.75 -9.64
N SER A 173 16.64 11.30 -9.56
CA SER A 173 15.70 11.24 -10.68
C SER A 173 15.51 12.61 -11.35
N ASP A 174 15.35 13.66 -10.54
CA ASP A 174 15.14 15.03 -11.02
C ASP A 174 16.31 15.58 -11.85
N LYS A 175 17.52 15.04 -11.65
CA LYS A 175 18.73 15.42 -12.40
C LYS A 175 18.95 14.51 -13.60
N VAL A 176 18.88 13.20 -13.41
CA VAL A 176 19.25 12.20 -14.41
C VAL A 176 18.22 12.07 -15.52
N ASP A 177 16.93 12.13 -15.18
CA ASP A 177 15.84 11.87 -16.13
C ASP A 177 15.26 13.16 -16.76
N GLN A 178 16.06 14.24 -16.76
CA GLN A 178 15.71 15.48 -17.46
C GLN A 178 15.68 15.26 -18.97
N ILE A 179 14.59 15.70 -19.61
CA ILE A 179 14.39 15.59 -21.08
C ILE A 179 15.60 16.09 -21.87
N LYS A 180 16.24 17.18 -21.43
CA LYS A 180 17.40 17.77 -22.11
C LYS A 180 18.68 16.92 -22.05
N LEU A 181 18.76 15.92 -21.18
CA LEU A 181 19.92 15.02 -21.02
C LEU A 181 19.72 13.67 -21.71
N ILE A 182 18.48 13.32 -22.07
CA ILE A 182 18.17 12.04 -22.72
C ILE A 182 18.99 11.90 -24.01
N GLY A 183 19.69 10.76 -24.15
CA GLY A 183 20.56 10.46 -25.29
C GLY A 183 21.88 11.22 -25.31
N LYS A 184 22.22 12.00 -24.27
CA LYS A 184 23.46 12.78 -24.22
C LYS A 184 24.50 12.19 -23.24
N PRO A 185 25.80 12.29 -23.54
CA PRO A 185 26.87 11.83 -22.64
C PRO A 185 26.84 12.50 -21.26
N GLN A 186 26.33 13.73 -21.17
CA GLN A 186 26.17 14.43 -19.89
C GLN A 186 25.25 13.68 -18.91
N ARG A 187 24.30 12.86 -19.41
CA ARG A 187 23.46 12.02 -18.54
C ARG A 187 24.28 11.01 -17.75
N LEU A 188 25.23 10.34 -18.41
CA LEU A 188 26.11 9.37 -17.78
C LEU A 188 26.93 10.01 -16.65
N GLN A 189 27.42 11.22 -16.86
CA GLN A 189 28.15 11.97 -15.83
C GLN A 189 27.28 12.30 -14.61
N GLU A 190 26.03 12.71 -14.82
CA GLU A 190 25.09 12.97 -13.72
C GLU A 190 24.68 11.67 -12.99
N GLN A 191 24.56 10.55 -13.71
CA GLN A 191 24.33 9.23 -13.11
C GLN A 191 25.47 8.84 -12.17
N LEU A 192 26.71 8.87 -12.68
CA LEU A 192 27.90 8.53 -11.89
C LEU A 192 28.05 9.42 -10.66
N LYS A 193 27.91 10.75 -10.85
CA LYS A 193 27.99 11.72 -9.76
C LYS A 193 26.89 11.48 -8.72
N GLY A 194 25.66 11.24 -9.16
CA GLY A 194 24.51 11.01 -8.29
C GLY A 194 24.66 9.74 -7.46
N ILE A 195 25.03 8.62 -8.12
CA ILE A 195 25.25 7.33 -7.45
C ILE A 195 26.43 7.44 -6.48
N ALA A 196 27.59 7.92 -6.92
CA ALA A 196 28.75 8.05 -6.05
C ALA A 196 28.49 8.96 -4.84
N SER A 197 27.72 10.04 -5.01
CA SER A 197 27.34 10.92 -3.89
C SER A 197 26.47 10.19 -2.87
N LEU A 198 25.53 9.36 -3.32
CA LEU A 198 24.69 8.55 -2.45
C LEU A 198 25.51 7.51 -1.68
N LEU A 199 26.36 6.74 -2.38
CA LEU A 199 27.19 5.72 -1.77
C LEU A 199 28.14 6.31 -0.73
N ASN A 200 28.80 7.44 -1.06
CA ASN A 200 29.64 8.16 -0.10
C ASN A 200 28.85 8.65 1.12
N GLY A 201 27.65 9.21 0.92
CA GLY A 201 26.80 9.67 2.01
C GLY A 201 26.43 8.55 2.98
N ILE A 202 26.08 7.38 2.44
CA ILE A 202 25.81 6.18 3.23
C ILE A 202 27.05 5.74 4.01
N LEU A 203 28.20 5.60 3.34
CA LEU A 203 29.43 5.13 3.97
C LEU A 203 29.88 6.04 5.12
N ILE A 204 29.93 7.36 4.87
CA ILE A 204 30.30 8.36 5.88
C ILE A 204 29.38 8.27 7.10
N ALA A 205 28.08 8.09 6.90
CA ALA A 205 27.12 8.01 7.99
C ALA A 205 27.18 6.68 8.78
N THR A 206 27.71 5.61 8.18
CA THR A 206 27.89 4.31 8.87
C THR A 206 29.13 4.24 9.77
N GLN A 207 29.99 5.27 9.79
CA GLN A 207 31.30 5.17 10.44
C GLN A 207 31.30 5.39 11.96
N PRO A 208 32.08 4.58 12.70
CA PRO A 208 32.51 4.88 14.06
C PRO A 208 33.83 5.68 14.05
N SER A 209 33.75 7.02 14.12
CA SER A 209 34.75 7.99 14.61
C SER A 209 36.25 7.92 14.21
N GLU A 210 36.72 7.03 13.32
CA GLU A 210 38.13 6.92 12.92
C GLU A 210 38.40 7.34 11.47
N LYS A 211 39.60 7.91 11.27
CA LYS A 211 40.15 8.58 10.08
C LYS A 211 40.42 7.62 8.90
N GLU A 212 39.42 7.00 8.32
CA GLU A 212 39.58 6.36 7.00
C GLU A 212 39.73 7.44 5.92
N ASP A 213 40.66 7.22 4.99
CA ASP A 213 40.94 8.14 3.89
C ASP A 213 40.01 7.84 2.71
N TYR A 214 38.93 8.62 2.62
CA TYR A 214 37.93 8.55 1.56
C TYR A 214 38.36 9.31 0.29
N SER A 215 39.62 9.74 0.18
CA SER A 215 40.09 10.43 -1.02
C SER A 215 40.04 9.54 -2.27
N ASP A 216 40.23 8.23 -2.10
CA ASP A 216 40.03 7.23 -3.15
C ASP A 216 38.64 6.60 -3.06
N VAL A 217 37.68 7.28 -3.67
CA VAL A 217 36.25 6.93 -3.64
C VAL A 217 35.98 5.53 -4.21
N LEU A 218 36.64 5.13 -5.30
CA LEU A 218 36.39 3.86 -5.97
C LEU A 218 36.91 2.67 -5.16
N ASN A 219 38.12 2.80 -4.61
CA ASN A 219 38.69 1.79 -3.73
C ASN A 219 37.84 1.65 -2.45
N THR A 220 37.34 2.76 -1.93
CA THR A 220 36.42 2.77 -0.77
C THR A 220 35.15 1.97 -1.08
N PHE A 221 34.51 2.18 -2.23
CA PHE A 221 33.31 1.42 -2.61
C PHE A 221 33.58 -0.08 -2.66
N SER A 222 34.70 -0.47 -3.27
CA SER A 222 35.10 -1.88 -3.40
C SER A 222 35.34 -2.54 -2.03
N GLN A 223 35.93 -1.81 -1.08
CA GLN A 223 36.18 -2.32 0.28
C GLN A 223 34.91 -2.50 1.11
N HIS A 224 33.83 -1.78 0.78
CA HIS A 224 32.57 -1.79 1.51
C HIS A 224 31.38 -2.31 0.68
N GLU A 225 31.66 -3.03 -0.40
CA GLU A 225 30.65 -3.54 -1.34
C GLU A 225 29.57 -4.37 -0.63
N ASP A 226 29.96 -5.28 0.27
CA ASP A 226 29.03 -6.13 1.03
C ASP A 226 28.01 -5.34 1.85
N ILE A 227 28.46 -4.26 2.50
CA ILE A 227 27.59 -3.41 3.33
C ILE A 227 26.64 -2.61 2.44
N LEU A 228 27.13 -2.08 1.32
CA LEU A 228 26.31 -1.33 0.36
C LEU A 228 25.24 -2.22 -0.29
N GLN A 229 25.63 -3.42 -0.74
CA GLN A 229 24.69 -4.43 -1.23
C GLN A 229 23.66 -4.78 -0.16
N ALA A 230 24.08 -4.88 1.11
CA ALA A 230 23.18 -5.18 2.20
C ALA A 230 22.14 -4.10 2.44
N ILE A 231 22.55 -2.84 2.46
CA ILE A 231 21.65 -1.71 2.66
C ILE A 231 20.58 -1.67 1.57
N PHE A 232 20.96 -1.78 0.29
CA PHE A 232 19.99 -1.77 -0.81
C PHE A 232 19.06 -2.98 -0.83
N GLU A 233 19.55 -4.17 -0.45
CA GLU A 233 18.69 -5.34 -0.28
C GLU A 233 17.70 -5.20 0.87
N ILE A 234 18.13 -4.66 2.02
CA ILE A 234 17.24 -4.39 3.16
C ILE A 234 16.11 -3.45 2.75
N GLY A 235 16.41 -2.39 1.98
CA GLY A 235 15.40 -1.47 1.44
C GLY A 235 14.36 -2.18 0.58
N ARG A 236 14.81 -3.00 -0.38
CA ARG A 236 13.92 -3.78 -1.26
C ARG A 236 13.07 -4.78 -0.48
N ARG A 237 13.70 -5.56 0.41
CA ARG A 237 13.03 -6.53 1.28
C ARG A 237 11.96 -5.88 2.15
N TYR A 238 12.27 -4.75 2.76
CA TYR A 238 11.33 -4.00 3.58
C TYR A 238 10.13 -3.50 2.77
N LYS A 239 10.34 -2.99 1.55
CA LYS A 239 9.27 -2.55 0.67
C LYS A 239 8.35 -3.70 0.25
N ILE A 240 8.89 -4.86 -0.13
CA ILE A 240 8.07 -6.03 -0.49
C ILE A 240 7.17 -6.44 0.68
N MET A 241 7.71 -6.45 1.90
CA MET A 241 6.93 -6.75 3.10
C MET A 241 5.87 -5.68 3.41
N ASN A 242 6.13 -4.41 3.07
CA ASN A 242 5.32 -3.25 3.45
C ASN A 242 5.06 -2.32 2.25
N PRO A 243 4.18 -2.67 1.30
CA PRO A 243 3.99 -1.89 0.07
C PRO A 243 3.60 -0.42 0.30
N ASP A 244 2.91 -0.12 1.41
CA ASP A 244 2.46 1.24 1.73
C ASP A 244 3.58 2.16 2.26
N ARG A 245 4.75 1.60 2.60
CA ARG A 245 5.93 2.34 3.07
C ARG A 245 6.87 2.68 1.91
N MET A 246 7.79 3.63 2.11
CA MET A 246 8.75 4.08 1.07
C MET A 246 8.07 4.41 -0.28
N ARG A 247 6.97 5.18 -0.30
CA ARG A 247 6.22 5.47 -1.54
C ARG A 247 7.11 6.15 -2.59
N ASP A 248 7.78 7.24 -2.22
CA ASP A 248 8.63 8.00 -3.15
C ASP A 248 10.06 7.44 -3.23
N ASP A 249 10.60 7.01 -2.09
CA ASP A 249 12.02 6.61 -1.99
C ASP A 249 12.31 5.30 -2.69
N TYR A 250 11.34 4.37 -2.75
CA TYR A 250 11.54 3.09 -3.43
C TYR A 250 11.74 3.27 -4.94
N ALA A 251 10.98 4.17 -5.58
CA ALA A 251 11.17 4.44 -7.01
C ALA A 251 12.59 4.95 -7.29
N LYS A 252 13.10 5.87 -6.44
CA LYS A 252 14.49 6.35 -6.54
C LYS A 252 15.49 5.21 -6.38
N LEU A 253 15.29 4.33 -5.38
CA LEU A 253 16.14 3.15 -5.16
C LEU A 253 16.19 2.26 -6.41
N ILE A 254 15.03 1.95 -7.00
CA ILE A 254 14.95 1.14 -8.21
C ILE A 254 15.66 1.81 -9.38
N PHE A 255 15.46 3.12 -9.60
CA PHE A 255 16.13 3.83 -10.70
C PHE A 255 17.65 3.87 -10.55
N ILE A 256 18.14 4.03 -9.32
CA ILE A 256 19.57 3.94 -9.00
C ILE A 256 20.09 2.53 -9.30
N LEU A 257 19.39 1.48 -8.86
CA LEU A 257 19.80 0.10 -9.10
C LEU A 257 19.76 -0.27 -10.59
N GLN A 258 18.74 0.17 -11.34
CA GLN A 258 18.69 0.02 -12.80
C GLN A 258 19.92 0.65 -13.45
N ASP A 259 20.30 1.86 -13.04
CA ASP A 259 21.47 2.55 -13.58
C ASP A 259 22.78 1.86 -13.19
N ILE A 260 22.90 1.31 -11.98
CA ILE A 260 24.06 0.51 -11.55
C ILE A 260 24.20 -0.79 -12.37
N THR A 261 23.10 -1.38 -12.81
CA THR A 261 23.15 -2.61 -13.65
C THR A 261 23.57 -2.36 -15.10
N VAL A 262 23.68 -1.09 -15.53
CA VAL A 262 24.21 -0.76 -16.85
C VAL A 262 25.73 -0.95 -16.85
N ASN A 263 26.25 -1.79 -17.74
CA ASN A 263 27.67 -2.15 -17.81
C ASN A 263 28.63 -0.96 -17.71
N SER A 264 28.36 0.13 -18.44
CA SER A 264 29.24 1.32 -18.43
C SER A 264 29.32 2.02 -17.07
N ILE A 265 28.27 1.95 -16.25
CA ILE A 265 28.25 2.54 -14.91
C ILE A 265 28.90 1.58 -13.92
N ASN A 266 28.59 0.29 -14.03
CA ASN A 266 29.18 -0.74 -13.20
C ASN A 266 30.71 -0.78 -13.30
N GLU A 267 31.23 -0.74 -14.53
CA GLU A 267 32.67 -0.71 -14.82
C GLU A 267 33.36 0.52 -14.21
N GLU A 268 32.73 1.70 -14.30
CA GLU A 268 33.30 2.95 -13.78
C GLU A 268 33.28 3.01 -12.24
N LEU A 269 32.24 2.44 -11.61
CA LEU A 269 32.13 2.38 -10.15
C LEU A 269 32.98 1.27 -9.53
N GLY A 270 33.30 0.23 -10.31
CA GLY A 270 34.11 -0.91 -9.87
C GLY A 270 33.40 -1.83 -8.87
N VAL A 271 32.08 -1.73 -8.71
CA VAL A 271 31.30 -2.48 -7.72
C VAL A 271 29.99 -3.02 -8.29
N SER A 272 29.57 -4.19 -7.82
CA SER A 272 28.27 -4.80 -8.13
C SER A 272 27.34 -4.66 -6.93
N LEU A 273 26.42 -3.69 -6.96
CA LEU A 273 25.59 -3.39 -5.78
C LEU A 273 24.26 -4.16 -5.73
N LEU A 274 24.07 -5.11 -6.64
CA LEU A 274 22.87 -5.93 -6.72
C LEU A 274 23.10 -7.32 -6.14
N ARG A 275 22.41 -7.63 -5.04
CA ARG A 275 22.28 -9.00 -4.51
C ARG A 275 20.82 -9.48 -4.56
N PRO A 276 20.52 -10.78 -4.52
CA PRO A 276 19.15 -11.27 -4.41
C PRO A 276 18.50 -10.88 -3.08
N VAL A 277 17.17 -10.70 -3.06
CA VAL A 277 16.40 -10.51 -1.81
C VAL A 277 16.50 -11.76 -0.95
N GLU A 278 16.75 -11.56 0.35
CA GLU A 278 16.79 -12.64 1.33
C GLU A 278 15.37 -13.12 1.63
N THR A 279 15.10 -14.40 1.39
CA THR A 279 13.80 -15.03 1.64
C THR A 279 13.90 -16.11 2.70
N VAL A 280 12.78 -16.43 3.33
CA VAL A 280 12.71 -17.48 4.37
C VAL A 280 13.27 -18.80 3.83
N TYR A 281 12.92 -19.17 2.60
CA TYR A 281 13.43 -20.37 1.97
C TYR A 281 14.96 -20.33 1.79
N ARG A 282 15.52 -19.25 1.24
CA ARG A 282 16.98 -19.12 1.02
C ARG A 282 17.74 -19.19 2.34
N TYR A 283 17.22 -18.53 3.37
CA TYR A 283 17.80 -18.55 4.70
C TYR A 283 17.81 -19.97 5.29
N LEU A 284 16.68 -20.67 5.25
CA LEU A 284 16.55 -22.04 5.77
C LEU A 284 17.33 -23.07 4.94
N GLU A 285 17.42 -22.89 3.62
CA GLU A 285 18.22 -23.74 2.73
C GLU A 285 19.71 -23.66 3.07
N ARG A 286 20.25 -22.45 3.28
CA ARG A 286 21.65 -22.26 3.70
C ARG A 286 21.98 -22.90 5.05
N LYS A 287 20.98 -23.04 5.93
CA LYS A 287 21.12 -23.64 7.26
C LYS A 287 20.76 -25.14 7.30
N ASP A 288 20.38 -25.74 6.17
CA ASP A 288 19.87 -27.12 6.08
C ASP A 288 18.62 -27.38 6.96
N LEU A 289 17.73 -26.39 7.05
CA LEU A 289 16.54 -26.38 7.91
C LEU A 289 15.22 -26.31 7.13
N LEU A 290 15.21 -26.65 5.84
CA LEU A 290 14.01 -26.65 5.01
C LEU A 290 12.89 -27.57 5.52
N LYS A 291 13.20 -28.53 6.40
CA LYS A 291 12.19 -29.42 7.03
C LYS A 291 11.21 -28.69 7.94
N ILE A 292 11.55 -27.49 8.43
CA ILE A 292 10.65 -26.64 9.22
C ILE A 292 9.38 -26.32 8.43
N LEU A 293 9.50 -26.13 7.12
CA LEU A 293 8.39 -25.75 6.23
C LEU A 293 7.38 -26.89 6.01
N ASP A 294 7.75 -28.13 6.33
CA ASP A 294 6.90 -29.32 6.23
C ASP A 294 6.41 -29.80 7.61
N ASP A 295 6.66 -29.06 8.69
CA ASP A 295 6.28 -29.47 10.05
C ASP A 295 4.76 -29.41 10.26
N GLU A 296 4.19 -30.40 10.93
CA GLU A 296 2.74 -30.49 11.19
C GLU A 296 2.17 -29.27 11.94
N LEU A 297 3.01 -28.59 12.74
CA LEU A 297 2.59 -27.42 13.51
C LEU A 297 2.75 -26.10 12.75
N ILE A 298 3.28 -26.12 11.51
CA ILE A 298 3.61 -24.88 10.78
C ILE A 298 2.39 -24.00 10.56
N GLU A 299 1.27 -24.59 10.15
CA GLU A 299 0.03 -23.84 9.88
C GLU A 299 -0.48 -23.14 11.14
N ILE A 300 -0.41 -23.81 12.29
CA ILE A 300 -0.80 -23.24 13.59
C ILE A 300 0.16 -22.12 13.97
N ALA A 301 1.47 -22.33 13.83
CA ALA A 301 2.50 -21.37 14.18
C ALA A 301 2.40 -20.05 13.38
N VAL A 302 2.01 -20.13 12.11
CA VAL A 302 1.94 -18.96 11.22
C VAL A 302 0.53 -18.40 11.03
N SER A 303 -0.48 -19.06 11.62
CA SER A 303 -1.89 -18.64 11.57
C SER A 303 -2.10 -17.22 12.10
N GLU A 304 -3.06 -16.51 11.52
CA GLU A 304 -3.47 -15.20 12.01
C GLU A 304 -4.58 -15.34 13.06
N ILE A 305 -4.57 -14.46 14.07
CA ILE A 305 -5.57 -14.43 15.13
C ILE A 305 -6.59 -13.35 14.77
N ILE A 306 -7.77 -13.80 14.32
CA ILE A 306 -8.87 -12.94 13.89
C ILE A 306 -9.81 -12.71 15.07
N PRO A 307 -10.03 -11.47 15.54
CA PRO A 307 -10.88 -11.20 16.70
C PRO A 307 -12.38 -11.22 16.39
N ASP A 308 -12.75 -11.14 15.11
CA ASP A 308 -14.14 -10.98 14.66
C ASP A 308 -15.05 -12.12 15.18
N ASN A 309 -16.14 -11.75 15.85
CA ASN A 309 -17.11 -12.68 16.45
C ASN A 309 -16.54 -13.66 17.49
N LYS A 310 -15.38 -13.35 18.10
CA LYS A 310 -14.77 -14.20 19.14
C LYS A 310 -14.78 -13.53 20.51
N SER A 311 -14.96 -14.36 21.54
CA SER A 311 -14.77 -13.94 22.93
C SER A 311 -13.28 -13.74 23.25
N LYS A 312 -12.99 -12.92 24.28
CA LYS A 312 -11.61 -12.73 24.78
C LYS A 312 -10.93 -14.06 25.16
N SER A 313 -11.67 -15.02 25.71
CA SER A 313 -11.12 -16.34 26.06
C SER A 313 -10.67 -17.12 24.83
N GLN A 314 -11.50 -17.17 23.79
CA GLN A 314 -11.16 -17.88 22.54
C GLN A 314 -9.92 -17.29 21.87
N ILE A 315 -9.82 -15.95 21.87
CA ILE A 315 -8.64 -15.23 21.34
C ILE A 315 -7.39 -15.60 22.15
N GLN A 316 -7.47 -15.62 23.48
CA GLN A 316 -6.35 -16.01 24.34
C GLN A 316 -5.92 -17.47 24.13
N ASP A 317 -6.87 -18.38 23.92
CA ASP A 317 -6.56 -19.80 23.66
C ASP A 317 -5.93 -20.00 22.28
N GLU A 318 -6.31 -19.22 21.27
CA GLU A 318 -5.62 -19.17 19.97
C GLU A 318 -4.20 -18.63 20.09
N ILE A 319 -4.00 -17.52 20.82
CA ILE A 319 -2.67 -16.96 21.10
C ILE A 319 -1.77 -18.01 21.76
N LYS A 320 -2.25 -18.66 22.82
CA LYS A 320 -1.48 -19.70 23.53
C LYS A 320 -1.12 -20.87 22.61
N ARG A 321 -2.06 -21.33 21.78
CA ARG A 321 -1.81 -22.43 20.82
C ARG A 321 -0.73 -22.04 19.82
N LYS A 322 -0.82 -20.84 19.24
CA LYS A 322 0.16 -20.30 18.30
C LYS A 322 1.55 -20.18 18.93
N GLU A 323 1.64 -19.54 20.10
CA GLU A 323 2.92 -19.38 20.81
C GLU A 323 3.55 -20.72 21.19
N ASN A 324 2.74 -21.69 21.62
CA ASN A 324 3.23 -23.03 21.91
C ASN A 324 3.75 -23.74 20.66
N ALA A 325 3.04 -23.64 19.53
CA ALA A 325 3.50 -24.19 18.25
C ALA A 325 4.85 -23.59 17.84
N ILE A 326 5.00 -22.26 17.92
CA ILE A 326 6.25 -21.55 17.62
C ILE A 326 7.39 -22.05 18.52
N LYS A 327 7.15 -22.15 19.85
CA LYS A 327 8.16 -22.63 20.82
C LYS A 327 8.58 -24.07 20.54
N VAL A 328 7.63 -24.95 20.20
CA VAL A 328 7.91 -26.36 19.89
C VAL A 328 8.77 -26.48 18.64
N ILE A 329 8.41 -25.77 17.56
CA ILE A 329 9.19 -25.77 16.31
C ILE A 329 10.58 -25.18 16.55
N ALA A 330 10.69 -24.02 17.18
CA ALA A 330 11.98 -23.36 17.43
C ALA A 330 12.93 -24.26 18.23
N LYS A 331 12.43 -24.91 19.28
CA LYS A 331 13.23 -25.83 20.11
C LYS A 331 13.59 -27.14 19.38
N LYS A 332 12.70 -27.65 18.52
CA LYS A 332 12.90 -28.91 17.78
C LYS A 332 13.98 -28.78 16.71
N TYR A 333 14.05 -27.63 16.04
CA TYR A 333 14.95 -27.41 14.90
C TYR A 333 16.15 -26.52 15.21
N SER A 334 16.32 -26.07 16.46
CA SER A 334 17.51 -25.32 16.85
C SER A 334 18.77 -26.16 16.69
N THR A 335 19.82 -25.53 16.17
CA THR A 335 21.12 -26.18 15.94
C THR A 335 22.24 -25.27 16.45
N MET A 336 23.49 -25.74 16.43
CA MET A 336 24.64 -24.89 16.76
C MET A 336 24.80 -23.70 15.80
N ASN A 337 24.26 -23.80 14.58
CA ASN A 337 24.43 -22.79 13.53
C ASN A 337 23.16 -21.93 13.32
N CYS A 338 22.07 -22.23 14.02
CA CYS A 338 20.82 -21.49 13.93
C CYS A 338 20.08 -21.56 15.27
N ASP A 339 19.97 -20.42 15.94
CA ASP A 339 19.35 -20.34 17.25
C ASP A 339 17.81 -20.32 17.18
N GLU A 340 17.17 -20.38 18.35
CA GLU A 340 15.70 -20.35 18.44
C GLU A 340 15.10 -19.02 17.93
N GLU A 341 15.82 -17.91 18.06
CA GLU A 341 15.33 -16.58 17.65
C GLU A 341 15.37 -16.43 16.12
N GLU A 342 16.39 -16.95 15.45
CA GLU A 342 16.48 -17.02 14.00
C GLU A 342 15.35 -17.89 13.39
N ILE A 343 15.01 -19.02 14.04
CA ILE A 343 13.87 -19.85 13.62
C ILE A 343 12.55 -19.10 13.84
N LYS A 344 12.37 -18.44 15.00
CA LYS A 344 11.19 -17.62 15.27
C LYS A 344 11.07 -16.49 14.23
N GLN A 345 12.17 -15.86 13.85
CA GLN A 345 12.18 -14.82 12.82
C GLN A 345 11.65 -15.36 11.48
N CYS A 346 12.04 -16.57 11.07
CA CYS A 346 11.50 -17.22 9.89
C CYS A 346 9.98 -17.44 9.99
N LEU A 347 9.51 -17.96 11.13
CA LEU A 347 8.08 -18.19 11.38
C LEU A 347 7.28 -16.88 11.40
N TYR A 348 7.81 -15.82 12.01
CA TYR A 348 7.20 -14.50 12.02
C TYR A 348 7.14 -13.89 10.63
N SER A 349 8.15 -14.11 9.79
CA SER A 349 8.14 -13.64 8.40
C SER A 349 6.99 -14.25 7.59
N ILE A 350 6.72 -15.55 7.81
CA ILE A 350 5.59 -16.24 7.18
C ILE A 350 4.26 -15.72 7.75
N ALA A 351 4.18 -15.52 9.07
CA ALA A 351 3.00 -14.94 9.70
C ALA A 351 2.72 -13.51 9.20
N ASP A 352 3.76 -12.71 8.98
CA ASP A 352 3.67 -11.37 8.39
C ASP A 352 3.12 -11.45 6.95
N ASN A 353 3.53 -12.44 6.15
CA ASN A 353 2.94 -12.66 4.82
C ASN A 353 1.44 -13.05 4.91
N ASN A 354 1.01 -13.82 5.89
CA ASN A 354 -0.42 -14.10 6.09
C ASN A 354 -1.20 -12.83 6.47
N CYS A 355 -0.64 -11.99 7.35
CA CYS A 355 -1.22 -10.68 7.68
C CYS A 355 -1.30 -9.77 6.44
N TYR A 356 -0.25 -9.76 5.61
CA TYR A 356 -0.24 -9.04 4.34
C TYR A 356 -1.39 -9.49 3.43
N LEU A 357 -1.60 -10.80 3.29
CA LEU A 357 -2.67 -11.36 2.47
C LEU A 357 -4.05 -10.97 3.01
N ARG A 358 -4.26 -11.00 4.34
CA ARG A 358 -5.52 -10.51 4.92
C ARG A 358 -5.78 -9.06 4.54
N TYR A 359 -4.79 -8.19 4.71
CA TYR A 359 -4.98 -6.77 4.44
C TYR A 359 -5.21 -6.50 2.94
N ASN A 360 -4.48 -7.21 2.06
CA ASN A 360 -4.47 -6.87 0.64
C ASN A 360 -5.46 -7.68 -0.21
N ARG A 361 -5.52 -8.99 -0.01
CA ARG A 361 -6.33 -9.91 -0.83
C ARG A 361 -7.75 -10.06 -0.27
N ASP A 362 -7.92 -10.21 1.04
CA ASP A 362 -9.25 -10.54 1.59
C ASP A 362 -10.35 -9.48 1.33
N PRO A 363 -10.07 -8.16 1.17
CA PRO A 363 -11.08 -7.22 0.68
C PRO A 363 -11.67 -7.65 -0.66
N VAL A 364 -10.87 -8.20 -1.58
CA VAL A 364 -11.36 -8.74 -2.86
C VAL A 364 -12.28 -9.94 -2.64
N VAL A 365 -11.88 -10.87 -1.77
CA VAL A 365 -12.67 -12.07 -1.42
C VAL A 365 -14.03 -11.65 -0.84
N LYS A 366 -14.05 -10.67 0.07
CA LYS A 366 -15.28 -10.12 0.63
C LYS A 366 -16.14 -9.43 -0.43
N THR A 367 -15.55 -8.70 -1.36
CA THR A 367 -16.28 -8.09 -2.49
C THR A 367 -16.92 -9.15 -3.39
N ILE A 368 -16.22 -10.25 -3.68
CA ILE A 368 -16.79 -11.40 -4.41
C ILE A 368 -17.97 -11.98 -3.65
N HIS A 369 -17.82 -12.20 -2.34
CA HIS A 369 -18.92 -12.69 -1.50
C HIS A 369 -20.14 -11.76 -1.55
N TYR A 370 -19.94 -10.45 -1.49
CA TYR A 370 -21.01 -9.47 -1.61
C TYR A 370 -21.70 -9.53 -2.98
N LEU A 371 -20.95 -9.63 -4.07
CA LEU A 371 -21.50 -9.80 -5.41
C LEU A 371 -22.41 -11.05 -5.49
N GLU A 372 -21.90 -12.20 -5.05
CA GLU A 372 -22.62 -13.49 -5.12
C GLU A 372 -23.80 -13.59 -4.16
N LYS A 373 -23.73 -12.93 -3.00
CA LYS A 373 -24.81 -12.92 -2.01
C LYS A 373 -26.00 -12.10 -2.47
N TYR A 374 -25.74 -10.93 -3.04
CA TYR A 374 -26.75 -9.91 -3.27
C TYR A 374 -27.34 -9.92 -4.69
N PHE A 375 -26.54 -10.28 -5.69
CA PHE A 375 -26.94 -10.23 -7.10
C PHE A 375 -27.07 -11.64 -7.69
N ASP A 376 -28.14 -11.89 -8.44
CA ASP A 376 -28.27 -13.11 -9.23
C ASP A 376 -27.47 -12.95 -10.54
N PRO A 377 -26.79 -14.01 -11.04
CA PRO A 377 -25.96 -13.88 -12.24
C PRO A 377 -26.70 -13.58 -13.53
N ASN A 378 -28.01 -13.87 -13.61
CA ASN A 378 -28.78 -13.79 -14.85
C ASN A 378 -29.77 -12.63 -14.84
N GLU A 379 -30.47 -12.43 -13.73
CA GLU A 379 -31.58 -11.47 -13.65
C GLU A 379 -31.56 -10.61 -12.39
N ALA A 380 -31.82 -9.31 -12.54
CA ALA A 380 -31.93 -8.42 -11.40
C ALA A 380 -33.25 -8.69 -10.64
N LYS A 381 -33.16 -8.88 -9.32
CA LYS A 381 -34.35 -9.06 -8.46
C LYS A 381 -35.31 -7.88 -8.54
N GLU A 382 -34.77 -6.67 -8.64
CA GLU A 382 -35.50 -5.43 -8.86
C GLU A 382 -34.80 -4.62 -9.97
N PRO A 383 -35.55 -3.91 -10.85
CA PRO A 383 -34.96 -3.15 -11.95
C PRO A 383 -33.91 -2.12 -11.52
N ARG A 384 -34.10 -1.47 -10.36
CA ARG A 384 -33.17 -0.46 -9.82
C ARG A 384 -31.83 -1.03 -9.35
N PHE A 385 -31.76 -2.33 -9.08
CA PHE A 385 -30.53 -3.04 -8.71
C PHE A 385 -29.94 -3.82 -9.89
N SER A 386 -30.39 -3.52 -11.11
CA SER A 386 -29.74 -4.02 -12.32
C SER A 386 -28.34 -3.45 -12.45
N LEU A 387 -27.39 -4.34 -12.76
CA LEU A 387 -26.00 -3.98 -13.06
C LEU A 387 -25.81 -3.53 -14.52
N ALA A 388 -26.87 -3.42 -15.32
CA ALA A 388 -26.74 -3.02 -16.71
C ALA A 388 -26.11 -1.62 -16.86
N ILE A 389 -25.18 -1.48 -17.80
CA ILE A 389 -24.51 -0.23 -18.15
C ILE A 389 -24.61 0.00 -19.66
N ASN A 390 -24.72 1.27 -20.06
CA ASN A 390 -24.82 1.67 -21.45
C ASN A 390 -23.76 2.72 -21.75
N GLU A 391 -23.03 2.53 -22.85
CA GLU A 391 -22.02 3.47 -23.30
C GLU A 391 -22.62 4.88 -23.48
N GLY A 392 -21.90 5.90 -22.99
CA GLY A 392 -22.32 7.30 -23.03
C GLY A 392 -23.29 7.70 -21.91
N ASN A 393 -23.86 6.75 -21.16
CA ASN A 393 -24.69 7.04 -20.00
C ASN A 393 -23.85 7.07 -18.72
N GLU A 394 -24.04 8.09 -17.88
CA GLU A 394 -23.35 8.25 -16.59
C GLU A 394 -21.81 8.12 -16.66
N GLY A 395 -21.22 8.42 -17.83
CA GLY A 395 -19.77 8.33 -18.08
C GLY A 395 -19.25 6.95 -18.48
N SER A 396 -20.13 5.93 -18.57
CA SER A 396 -19.77 4.58 -18.99
C SER A 396 -19.18 4.56 -20.40
N ARG A 397 -18.12 3.78 -20.60
CA ARG A 397 -17.50 3.52 -21.90
C ARG A 397 -17.84 2.13 -22.44
N LEU A 398 -18.51 1.30 -21.63
CA LEU A 398 -18.90 -0.06 -21.97
C LEU A 398 -20.44 -0.18 -22.01
N SER A 399 -20.92 -1.11 -22.84
CA SER A 399 -22.34 -1.48 -22.90
C SER A 399 -22.51 -2.95 -22.55
N HIS A 400 -23.06 -3.22 -21.37
CA HIS A 400 -23.30 -4.56 -20.84
C HIS A 400 -24.74 -4.66 -20.31
N ASP A 401 -25.41 -5.77 -20.62
CA ASP A 401 -26.60 -6.17 -19.85
C ASP A 401 -26.18 -6.63 -18.43
N HIS A 402 -27.19 -6.92 -17.59
CA HIS A 402 -26.95 -7.31 -16.20
C HIS A 402 -26.03 -8.53 -16.08
N ALA A 403 -26.31 -9.60 -16.83
CA ALA A 403 -25.56 -10.85 -16.76
C ALA A 403 -24.11 -10.68 -17.23
N LYS A 404 -23.91 -9.90 -18.30
CA LYS A 404 -22.58 -9.59 -18.81
C LYS A 404 -21.79 -8.71 -17.84
N GLN A 405 -22.41 -7.71 -17.20
CA GLN A 405 -21.74 -6.91 -16.19
C GLN A 405 -21.40 -7.73 -14.94
N PHE A 406 -22.33 -8.54 -14.43
CA PHE A 406 -22.08 -9.45 -13.30
C PHE A 406 -20.86 -10.33 -13.59
N LEU A 407 -20.82 -10.95 -14.77
CA LEU A 407 -19.73 -11.82 -15.18
C LEU A 407 -18.41 -11.05 -15.33
N PHE A 408 -18.43 -9.85 -15.91
CA PHE A 408 -17.25 -8.99 -16.04
C PHE A 408 -16.65 -8.59 -14.69
N VAL A 409 -17.49 -8.17 -13.74
CA VAL A 409 -17.09 -7.84 -12.36
C VAL A 409 -16.51 -9.06 -11.65
N LYS A 410 -17.24 -10.19 -11.68
CA LYS A 410 -16.79 -11.44 -11.04
C LYS A 410 -15.44 -11.89 -11.57
N GLN A 411 -15.27 -11.86 -12.90
CA GLN A 411 -14.00 -12.21 -13.54
C GLN A 411 -12.87 -11.29 -13.07
N THR A 412 -13.10 -9.98 -13.06
CA THR A 412 -12.11 -8.99 -12.60
C THR A 412 -11.68 -9.24 -11.16
N LEU A 413 -12.63 -9.45 -10.25
CA LEU A 413 -12.33 -9.69 -8.84
C LEU A 413 -11.59 -11.02 -8.63
N VAL A 414 -11.95 -12.09 -9.34
CA VAL A 414 -11.22 -13.37 -9.26
C VAL A 414 -9.79 -13.20 -9.76
N LEU A 415 -9.59 -12.45 -10.84
CA LEU A 415 -8.25 -12.13 -11.35
C LEU A 415 -7.42 -11.36 -10.32
N TRP A 416 -7.98 -10.31 -9.73
CA TRP A 416 -7.33 -9.53 -8.67
C TRP A 416 -6.99 -10.39 -7.46
N ASN A 417 -7.88 -11.31 -7.06
CA ASN A 417 -7.59 -12.24 -5.97
C ASN A 417 -6.34 -13.10 -6.25
N ILE A 418 -6.24 -13.69 -7.45
CA ILE A 418 -5.08 -14.51 -7.83
C ILE A 418 -3.79 -13.68 -7.87
N ILE A 419 -3.85 -12.45 -8.41
CA ILE A 419 -2.69 -11.56 -8.48
C ILE A 419 -2.21 -11.19 -7.08
N LEU A 420 -3.11 -10.75 -6.20
CA LEU A 420 -2.77 -10.31 -4.85
C LEU A 420 -2.30 -11.47 -3.97
N GLU A 421 -2.85 -12.67 -4.15
CA GLU A 421 -2.38 -13.89 -3.48
C GLU A 421 -0.92 -14.21 -3.83
N ASN A 422 -0.51 -13.91 -5.06
CA ASN A 422 0.82 -14.21 -5.58
C ASN A 422 1.71 -12.96 -5.70
N MET A 423 1.34 -11.85 -5.04
CA MET A 423 1.99 -10.56 -5.25
C MET A 423 3.48 -10.58 -4.91
N TYR A 424 3.92 -11.32 -3.88
CA TYR A 424 5.34 -11.42 -3.52
C TYR A 424 6.16 -12.13 -4.61
N GLN A 425 5.62 -13.17 -5.23
CA GLN A 425 6.26 -13.83 -6.37
C GLN A 425 6.36 -12.87 -7.55
N LEU A 426 5.25 -12.20 -7.90
CA LEU A 426 5.20 -11.22 -8.99
C LEU A 426 6.17 -10.06 -8.75
N TRP A 427 6.34 -9.62 -7.50
CA TRP A 427 7.27 -8.56 -7.11
C TRP A 427 8.73 -8.97 -7.29
N ILE A 428 9.09 -10.20 -6.89
CA ILE A 428 10.45 -10.70 -7.12
C ILE A 428 10.73 -10.82 -8.62
N LEU A 429 9.76 -11.30 -9.41
CA LEU A 429 9.89 -11.33 -10.87
C LEU A 429 10.00 -9.92 -11.47
N ALA A 430 9.30 -8.94 -10.89
CA ALA A 430 9.39 -7.52 -11.27
C ALA A 430 10.81 -6.98 -11.12
N GLU A 431 11.42 -7.22 -9.95
CA GLU A 431 12.80 -6.79 -9.71
C GLU A 431 13.77 -7.48 -10.67
N LEU A 432 13.59 -8.78 -10.92
CA LEU A 432 14.42 -9.50 -11.89
C LEU A 432 14.29 -8.93 -13.31
N ASP A 433 13.10 -8.52 -13.73
CA ASP A 433 12.89 -7.87 -15.02
C ASP A 433 13.48 -6.46 -15.06
N LEU A 434 13.31 -5.67 -14.00
CA LEU A 434 13.85 -4.30 -13.90
C LEU A 434 15.38 -4.27 -13.96
N PHE A 435 16.03 -5.28 -13.38
CA PHE A 435 17.48 -5.38 -13.29
C PHE A 435 18.10 -6.30 -14.36
N ASP A 436 17.32 -6.72 -15.37
CA ASP A 436 17.81 -7.61 -16.41
C ASP A 436 18.71 -6.88 -17.42
N PRO A 437 20.02 -7.17 -17.48
CA PRO A 437 20.91 -6.53 -18.45
C PRO A 437 20.61 -6.94 -19.90
N GLN A 438 19.88 -8.03 -20.13
CA GLN A 438 19.47 -8.45 -21.48
C GLN A 438 18.30 -7.61 -22.01
N HIS A 439 17.53 -7.00 -21.10
CA HIS A 439 16.36 -6.20 -21.42
C HIS A 439 16.48 -4.81 -20.75
N PRO A 440 17.47 -3.98 -21.13
CA PRO A 440 17.66 -2.68 -20.52
C PRO A 440 16.48 -1.75 -20.82
N TYR A 441 16.28 -0.76 -19.96
CA TYR A 441 15.26 0.26 -20.20
C TYR A 441 15.71 1.26 -21.28
N GLU A 442 14.74 1.86 -21.95
CA GLU A 442 14.92 3.00 -22.85
C GLU A 442 14.13 4.21 -22.34
N MET A 443 14.73 5.40 -22.41
CA MET A 443 14.01 6.64 -22.11
C MET A 443 13.09 7.00 -23.28
N LYS A 444 11.77 6.87 -23.11
CA LYS A 444 10.80 7.12 -24.17
C LYS A 444 9.63 7.97 -23.69
N ASN A 445 9.17 8.88 -24.55
CA ASN A 445 7.89 9.55 -24.33
C ASN A 445 6.75 8.59 -24.66
N THR A 446 5.90 8.35 -23.67
CA THR A 446 4.75 7.43 -23.72
C THR A 446 3.44 8.11 -24.11
N GLY A 447 3.44 9.43 -24.27
CA GLY A 447 2.22 10.24 -24.36
C GLY A 447 1.77 10.79 -23.00
N GLN A 448 2.09 10.08 -21.91
CA GLN A 448 1.86 10.51 -20.52
C GLN A 448 3.10 11.16 -19.89
N GLY A 449 4.17 11.34 -20.66
CA GLY A 449 5.48 11.80 -20.18
C GLY A 449 6.61 10.87 -20.58
N TYR A 450 7.83 11.26 -20.22
CA TYR A 450 9.02 10.44 -20.42
C TYR A 450 9.14 9.41 -19.30
N HIS A 451 9.19 8.14 -19.68
CA HIS A 451 9.35 7.02 -18.76
C HIS A 451 10.58 6.19 -19.13
N ARG A 452 11.14 5.51 -18.13
CA ARG A 452 12.06 4.38 -18.30
C ARG A 452 11.24 3.19 -18.79
N LEU A 453 11.07 3.08 -20.10
CA LEU A 453 10.32 2.02 -20.76
C LEU A 453 11.16 0.74 -20.78
N GLN A 454 10.67 -0.35 -20.20
CA GLN A 454 11.43 -1.60 -20.10
C GLN A 454 10.51 -2.81 -20.27
N GLN A 455 10.91 -3.73 -21.16
CA GLN A 455 10.23 -5.01 -21.31
C GLN A 455 10.31 -5.81 -20.02
N SER A 456 9.23 -6.50 -19.66
CA SER A 456 9.17 -7.32 -18.44
C SER A 456 8.69 -8.74 -18.76
N PRO A 457 9.56 -9.55 -19.42
CA PRO A 457 9.17 -10.85 -19.96
C PRO A 457 8.75 -11.86 -18.88
N ARG A 458 9.34 -11.81 -17.68
CA ARG A 458 9.07 -12.80 -16.63
C ARG A 458 7.67 -12.62 -16.04
N ILE A 459 7.31 -11.40 -15.65
CA ILE A 459 5.93 -11.12 -15.18
C ILE A 459 4.94 -11.32 -16.32
N SER A 460 5.26 -10.84 -17.53
CA SER A 460 4.36 -10.99 -18.69
C SER A 460 3.97 -12.44 -18.88
N LEU A 461 4.93 -13.37 -18.81
CA LEU A 461 4.66 -14.81 -18.93
C LEU A 461 3.70 -15.32 -17.85
N VAL A 462 3.92 -14.94 -16.58
CA VAL A 462 3.05 -15.35 -15.46
C VAL A 462 1.64 -14.79 -15.62
N MET A 463 1.52 -13.50 -15.96
CA MET A 463 0.23 -12.83 -16.13
C MET A 463 -0.58 -13.44 -17.29
N HIS A 464 0.06 -13.74 -18.43
CA HIS A 464 -0.58 -14.44 -19.54
C HIS A 464 -1.06 -15.84 -19.14
N ARG A 465 -0.30 -16.56 -18.29
CA ARG A 465 -0.72 -17.86 -17.76
C ARG A 465 -1.96 -17.74 -16.88
N ILE A 466 -2.01 -16.75 -15.96
CA ILE A 466 -3.19 -16.50 -15.10
C ILE A 466 -4.42 -16.27 -15.97
N VAL A 467 -4.33 -15.35 -16.93
CA VAL A 467 -5.46 -14.99 -17.80
C VAL A 467 -5.92 -16.20 -18.60
N LYS A 468 -4.98 -16.98 -19.17
CA LYS A 468 -5.31 -18.18 -19.94
C LYS A 468 -6.03 -19.24 -19.09
N GLU A 469 -5.49 -19.58 -17.92
CA GLU A 469 -6.11 -20.56 -17.02
C GLU A 469 -7.51 -20.12 -16.57
N MET A 470 -7.69 -18.81 -16.35
CA MET A 470 -8.98 -18.26 -15.98
C MET A 470 -9.98 -18.29 -17.14
N GLN A 471 -9.55 -17.97 -18.37
CA GLN A 471 -10.37 -18.10 -19.58
C GLN A 471 -10.85 -19.53 -19.78
N GLU A 472 -9.96 -20.51 -19.60
CA GLU A 472 -10.28 -21.94 -19.69
C GLU A 472 -11.30 -22.37 -18.62
N LYS A 473 -11.19 -21.85 -17.38
CA LYS A 473 -12.10 -22.18 -16.27
C LYS A 473 -13.49 -21.56 -16.42
N VAL A 474 -13.58 -20.31 -16.90
CA VAL A 474 -14.85 -19.58 -16.96
C VAL A 474 -15.60 -19.82 -18.28
N GLY A 475 -14.90 -20.20 -19.34
CA GLY A 475 -15.46 -20.50 -20.67
C GLY A 475 -15.90 -19.25 -21.45
N ASN A 476 -16.75 -18.42 -20.85
CA ASN A 476 -17.26 -17.18 -21.46
C ASN A 476 -16.51 -15.96 -20.92
N TRP A 477 -15.40 -15.59 -21.54
CA TRP A 477 -14.60 -14.42 -21.15
C TRP A 477 -15.26 -13.10 -21.59
N VAL A 478 -15.32 -12.11 -20.69
CA VAL A 478 -15.84 -10.76 -20.96
C VAL A 478 -14.72 -9.73 -20.82
N GLY A 479 -14.61 -8.83 -21.80
CA GLY A 479 -13.58 -7.79 -21.88
C GLY A 479 -12.32 -8.22 -22.64
N SER A 480 -11.33 -7.31 -22.73
CA SER A 480 -10.07 -7.61 -23.39
C SER A 480 -9.15 -8.44 -22.50
N ALA A 481 -8.44 -9.39 -23.11
CA ALA A 481 -7.40 -10.19 -22.46
C ALA A 481 -6.00 -9.56 -22.61
N GLN A 482 -5.92 -8.36 -23.17
CA GLN A 482 -4.66 -7.65 -23.37
C GLN A 482 -4.06 -7.24 -22.03
N ILE A 483 -2.76 -7.52 -21.90
CA ILE A 483 -1.93 -7.21 -20.73
C ILE A 483 -0.90 -6.19 -21.20
N HIS A 484 -0.89 -5.04 -20.55
CA HIS A 484 0.08 -3.98 -20.81
C HIS A 484 1.25 -4.13 -19.86
N LEU A 485 2.45 -4.34 -20.41
CA LEU A 485 3.66 -4.46 -19.61
C LEU A 485 4.90 -4.20 -20.47
N GLY A 486 5.67 -3.16 -20.11
CA GLY A 486 6.77 -2.68 -20.93
C GLY A 486 6.32 -1.92 -22.18
N ASP A 487 5.18 -1.25 -22.11
CA ASP A 487 4.61 -0.45 -23.21
C ASP A 487 4.21 0.96 -22.75
N HIS A 488 3.46 1.70 -23.56
CA HIS A 488 3.10 3.08 -23.23
C HIS A 488 2.08 3.19 -22.06
N ASN A 489 1.31 2.14 -21.78
CA ASN A 489 0.28 2.12 -20.74
C ASN A 489 0.81 1.60 -19.40
N VAL A 490 1.78 0.68 -19.44
CA VAL A 490 2.52 0.20 -18.27
C VAL A 490 4.01 0.17 -18.65
N PRO A 491 4.75 1.27 -18.45
CA PRO A 491 6.11 1.44 -18.95
C PRO A 491 7.13 0.42 -18.44
N ASN A 492 6.96 -0.12 -17.24
CA ASN A 492 7.87 -1.09 -16.66
C ASN A 492 7.20 -1.83 -15.51
N ALA A 493 7.89 -2.84 -14.96
CA ALA A 493 7.38 -3.65 -13.87
C ALA A 493 7.18 -2.90 -12.53
N LEU A 494 7.79 -1.72 -12.34
CA LEU A 494 7.55 -0.90 -11.15
C LEU A 494 6.14 -0.31 -11.17
N VAL A 495 5.70 0.18 -12.34
CA VAL A 495 4.33 0.67 -12.53
C VAL A 495 3.31 -0.47 -12.38
N PHE A 496 3.65 -1.68 -12.83
CA PHE A 496 2.84 -2.87 -12.60
C PHE A 496 2.62 -3.13 -11.10
N ILE A 497 3.69 -3.16 -10.30
CA ILE A 497 3.59 -3.36 -8.84
C ILE A 497 2.66 -2.30 -8.23
N ASP A 498 2.88 -1.03 -8.55
CA ASP A 498 2.10 0.07 -7.98
C ASP A 498 0.60 -0.08 -8.30
N LYS A 499 0.25 -0.35 -9.56
CA LYS A 499 -1.14 -0.55 -10.01
C LYS A 499 -1.88 -1.62 -9.20
N TYR A 500 -1.29 -2.80 -9.01
CA TYR A 500 -1.99 -3.90 -8.34
C TYR A 500 -1.97 -3.78 -6.82
N THR A 501 -0.95 -3.16 -6.22
CA THR A 501 -0.93 -2.94 -4.76
C THR A 501 -1.98 -1.94 -4.28
N GLN A 502 -2.55 -1.13 -5.19
CA GLN A 502 -3.61 -0.18 -4.88
C GLN A 502 -5.00 -0.81 -4.69
N ILE A 503 -5.23 -2.06 -5.10
CA ILE A 503 -6.56 -2.69 -5.06
C ILE A 503 -7.16 -2.70 -3.65
N SER A 504 -6.33 -3.03 -2.67
CA SER A 504 -6.73 -3.09 -1.26
C SER A 504 -7.06 -1.71 -0.69
N ARG A 505 -6.42 -0.65 -1.20
CA ARG A 505 -6.61 0.73 -0.73
C ARG A 505 -8.00 1.27 -1.04
N PHE A 506 -8.58 0.90 -2.18
CA PHE A 506 -9.96 1.30 -2.50
C PHE A 506 -11.02 0.30 -2.02
N LEU A 507 -10.75 -1.01 -2.04
CA LEU A 507 -11.73 -1.99 -1.55
C LEU A 507 -11.83 -2.01 -0.02
N GLY A 508 -10.72 -1.81 0.70
CA GLY A 508 -10.68 -1.84 2.16
C GLY A 508 -11.69 -0.90 2.82
N PRO A 509 -11.71 0.40 2.44
CA PRO A 509 -12.70 1.35 2.93
C PRO A 509 -14.14 0.97 2.60
N ILE A 510 -14.43 0.53 1.38
CA ILE A 510 -15.79 0.11 0.97
C ILE A 510 -16.27 -1.03 1.86
N ILE A 511 -15.46 -2.06 2.03
CA ILE A 511 -15.78 -3.21 2.88
C ILE A 511 -15.96 -2.78 4.34
N THR A 512 -15.08 -1.92 4.84
CA THR A 512 -15.18 -1.38 6.21
C THR A 512 -16.49 -0.63 6.41
N THR A 513 -16.93 0.17 5.44
CA THR A 513 -18.23 0.86 5.49
C THR A 513 -19.38 -0.14 5.52
N LEU A 514 -19.39 -1.14 4.62
CA LEU A 514 -20.46 -2.14 4.52
C LEU A 514 -20.60 -3.03 5.77
N GLU A 515 -19.49 -3.37 6.42
CA GLU A 515 -19.44 -4.20 7.63
C GLU A 515 -19.83 -3.42 8.91
N ASN A 516 -19.74 -2.09 8.89
CA ASN A 516 -20.03 -1.26 10.06
C ASN A 516 -21.41 -0.59 10.04
N LEU A 517 -22.22 -0.74 8.98
CA LEU A 517 -23.52 -0.07 8.84
C LEU A 517 -24.47 -0.28 10.03
N GLU A 518 -24.62 -1.50 10.55
CA GLU A 518 -25.45 -1.74 11.74
C GLU A 518 -24.79 -1.11 12.97
N LYS A 519 -23.48 -1.31 13.15
CA LYS A 519 -22.76 -0.85 14.34
C LYS A 519 -22.82 0.67 14.49
N ILE A 520 -22.74 1.44 13.40
CA ILE A 520 -22.87 2.91 13.45
C ILE A 520 -24.28 3.33 13.87
N GLY A 521 -25.32 2.63 13.41
CA GLY A 521 -26.70 2.93 13.79
C GLY A 521 -27.07 2.43 15.18
N GLU A 522 -26.49 1.33 15.66
CA GLU A 522 -26.66 0.84 17.03
C GLU A 522 -26.03 1.78 18.05
N LYS A 523 -24.90 2.42 17.71
CA LYS A 523 -24.24 3.40 18.56
C LYS A 523 -24.97 4.74 18.62
N ASN A 524 -25.68 5.14 17.55
CA ASN A 524 -26.34 6.44 17.48
C ASN A 524 -27.73 6.36 16.81
N ALA A 525 -28.77 6.63 17.60
CA ALA A 525 -30.16 6.60 17.15
C ALA A 525 -30.47 7.61 16.03
N HIS A 526 -29.82 8.78 16.02
CA HIS A 526 -30.01 9.78 14.95
C HIS A 526 -29.46 9.27 13.62
N VAL A 527 -28.28 8.62 13.64
CA VAL A 527 -27.68 7.99 12.46
C VAL A 527 -28.57 6.86 11.93
N LYS A 528 -29.11 6.03 12.84
CA LYS A 528 -30.08 4.99 12.48
C LYS A 528 -31.32 5.60 11.80
N ASN A 529 -31.90 6.65 12.37
CA ASN A 529 -33.07 7.31 11.80
C ASN A 529 -32.77 7.94 10.44
N TYR A 530 -31.60 8.57 10.27
CA TYR A 530 -31.13 9.09 8.99
C TYR A 530 -31.04 7.98 7.94
N ILE A 531 -30.39 6.85 8.26
CA ILE A 531 -30.25 5.72 7.32
C ILE A 531 -31.60 5.16 6.91
N ILE A 532 -32.48 4.90 7.87
CA ILE A 532 -33.80 4.30 7.60
C ILE A 532 -34.68 5.27 6.80
N LYS A 533 -34.66 6.57 7.14
CA LYS A 533 -35.50 7.57 6.46
C LYS A 533 -35.03 7.84 5.03
N THR A 534 -33.72 7.89 4.79
CA THR A 534 -33.13 8.24 3.49
C THR A 534 -33.02 7.02 2.57
N PHE A 535 -32.62 5.87 3.10
CA PHE A 535 -32.26 4.69 2.31
C PHE A 535 -33.15 3.46 2.58
N GLY A 536 -34.15 3.58 3.46
CA GLY A 536 -35.10 2.50 3.79
C GLY A 536 -34.56 1.52 4.84
N SER A 537 -33.45 0.86 4.56
CA SER A 537 -32.84 -0.12 5.49
C SER A 537 -31.32 -0.23 5.33
N TYR A 538 -30.65 -0.87 6.30
CA TYR A 538 -29.21 -1.16 6.17
C TYR A 538 -28.92 -2.05 4.97
N GLU A 539 -29.76 -3.04 4.70
CA GLU A 539 -29.60 -3.94 3.57
C GLU A 539 -29.80 -3.22 2.23
N GLU A 540 -30.79 -2.33 2.16
CA GLU A 540 -31.05 -1.52 0.97
C GLU A 540 -29.92 -0.50 0.71
N LEU A 541 -29.38 0.14 1.75
CA LEU A 541 -28.18 0.98 1.63
C LEU A 541 -26.97 0.20 1.12
N ARG A 542 -26.75 -1.05 1.58
CA ARG A 542 -25.70 -1.91 1.00
C ARG A 542 -25.92 -2.15 -0.47
N MET A 543 -27.15 -2.50 -0.86
CA MET A 543 -27.51 -2.75 -2.25
C MET A 543 -27.26 -1.51 -3.11
N ILE A 544 -27.59 -0.31 -2.62
CA ILE A 544 -27.33 0.96 -3.31
C ILE A 544 -25.83 1.15 -3.55
N ILE A 545 -25.01 1.05 -2.51
CA ILE A 545 -23.54 1.21 -2.62
C ILE A 545 -22.94 0.16 -3.56
N LEU A 546 -23.31 -1.12 -3.38
CA LEU A 546 -22.79 -2.22 -4.19
C LEU A 546 -23.22 -2.13 -5.65
N THR A 547 -24.47 -1.74 -5.93
CA THR A 547 -24.97 -1.58 -7.30
C THR A 547 -24.20 -0.46 -8.01
N ASP A 548 -24.02 0.68 -7.36
CA ASP A 548 -23.26 1.81 -7.92
C ASP A 548 -21.80 1.42 -8.17
N PHE A 549 -21.15 0.76 -7.20
CA PHE A 549 -19.79 0.26 -7.35
C PHE A 549 -19.66 -0.75 -8.49
N PHE A 550 -20.49 -1.80 -8.55
CA PHE A 550 -20.39 -2.85 -9.57
C PHE A 550 -20.77 -2.38 -10.98
N LYS A 551 -21.58 -1.33 -11.09
CA LYS A 551 -21.79 -0.64 -12.37
C LYS A 551 -20.56 0.18 -12.75
N HIS A 552 -20.20 1.16 -11.92
CA HIS A 552 -19.38 2.30 -12.36
C HIS A 552 -17.89 2.17 -12.04
N ALA A 553 -17.50 1.28 -11.12
CA ALA A 553 -16.09 0.92 -10.93
C ALA A 553 -15.57 -0.02 -12.04
N PHE A 554 -16.45 -0.54 -12.90
CA PHE A 554 -16.15 -1.53 -13.94
C PHE A 554 -16.82 -1.17 -15.29
N ASP A 555 -16.92 0.13 -15.60
CA ASP A 555 -17.63 0.63 -16.79
C ASP A 555 -16.71 1.16 -17.91
N GLY A 556 -15.39 1.01 -17.75
CA GLY A 556 -14.39 1.48 -18.71
C GLY A 556 -14.09 2.98 -18.63
N SER A 557 -14.68 3.70 -17.67
CA SER A 557 -14.40 5.13 -17.42
C SER A 557 -12.96 5.36 -16.92
N GLY A 558 -12.49 6.61 -17.02
CA GLY A 558 -11.15 7.02 -16.61
C GLY A 558 -10.02 6.81 -17.65
N ALA A 559 -10.27 6.11 -18.76
CA ALA A 559 -9.29 5.97 -19.83
C ALA A 559 -9.18 7.22 -20.72
N ASP A 560 -7.95 7.54 -21.18
CA ASP A 560 -7.63 8.73 -21.97
C ASP A 560 -8.29 8.75 -23.36
N ASN A 561 -8.62 7.59 -23.91
CA ASN A 561 -9.21 7.46 -25.25
C ASN A 561 -10.16 6.25 -25.34
N PHE A 562 -11.03 6.26 -26.36
CA PHE A 562 -12.05 5.21 -26.56
C PHE A 562 -11.48 3.84 -26.93
N TYR A 563 -10.25 3.78 -27.46
CA TYR A 563 -9.61 2.52 -27.86
C TYR A 563 -9.02 1.77 -26.65
N ASP A 564 -8.62 2.52 -25.61
CA ASP A 564 -8.09 2.01 -24.35
C ASP A 564 -9.17 1.91 -23.25
N ALA A 565 -10.46 1.80 -23.63
CA ALA A 565 -11.66 1.92 -22.78
C ALA A 565 -11.80 0.85 -21.65
N GLY A 566 -10.84 0.78 -20.74
CA GLY A 566 -10.84 0.08 -19.44
C GLY A 566 -11.15 -1.42 -19.45
N SER A 567 -11.31 -2.04 -20.62
CA SER A 567 -11.66 -3.47 -20.74
C SER A 567 -10.45 -4.40 -20.69
N CYS A 568 -9.25 -3.88 -21.00
CA CYS A 568 -7.99 -4.60 -20.85
C CYS A 568 -7.70 -4.87 -19.38
N ILE A 569 -6.83 -5.84 -19.10
CA ILE A 569 -6.61 -6.34 -17.75
C ILE A 569 -6.20 -5.21 -16.80
N ASP A 570 -5.24 -4.38 -17.23
CA ASP A 570 -4.74 -3.25 -16.44
C ASP A 570 -5.69 -2.05 -16.47
N GLY A 571 -6.53 -1.92 -17.51
CA GLY A 571 -7.51 -0.84 -17.65
C GLY A 571 -8.68 -0.95 -16.69
N ARG A 572 -8.98 -2.16 -16.20
CA ARG A 572 -10.07 -2.39 -15.21
C ARG A 572 -9.84 -1.62 -13.90
N LEU A 573 -8.59 -1.44 -13.51
CA LEU A 573 -8.19 -0.65 -12.34
C LEU A 573 -8.47 0.84 -12.50
N THR A 574 -8.33 1.36 -13.72
CA THR A 574 -8.54 2.78 -14.02
C THR A 574 -9.98 3.20 -13.73
N SER A 575 -10.97 2.37 -14.10
CA SER A 575 -12.39 2.65 -13.82
C SER A 575 -12.72 2.61 -12.34
N ALA A 576 -12.10 1.70 -11.58
CA ALA A 576 -12.28 1.65 -10.13
C ALA A 576 -11.78 2.93 -9.44
N TRP A 577 -10.62 3.44 -9.86
CA TRP A 577 -10.11 4.71 -9.36
C TRP A 577 -10.92 5.92 -9.83
N ASN A 578 -11.46 5.89 -11.05
CA ASN A 578 -12.37 6.92 -11.53
C ASN A 578 -13.68 6.95 -10.70
N TRP A 579 -14.19 5.79 -10.28
CA TRP A 579 -15.31 5.75 -9.34
C TRP A 579 -14.91 6.36 -7.98
N CYS A 580 -13.74 5.99 -7.45
CA CYS A 580 -13.23 6.52 -6.19
C CYS A 580 -13.11 8.05 -6.17
N SER A 581 -12.68 8.66 -7.27
CA SER A 581 -12.57 10.12 -7.40
C SER A 581 -13.92 10.85 -7.49
N SER A 582 -15.02 10.10 -7.57
CA SER A 582 -16.39 10.62 -7.64
C SER A 582 -17.24 10.27 -6.42
N VAL A 583 -16.70 9.50 -5.46
CA VAL A 583 -17.47 8.99 -4.32
C VAL A 583 -18.01 10.10 -3.43
N ASP A 584 -17.29 11.22 -3.34
CA ASP A 584 -17.66 12.42 -2.59
C ASP A 584 -18.95 13.07 -3.07
N LYS A 585 -19.33 12.81 -4.33
CA LYS A 585 -20.54 13.34 -4.97
C LYS A 585 -21.75 12.41 -4.80
N LYS A 586 -21.58 11.24 -4.18
CA LYS A 586 -22.64 10.24 -4.04
C LYS A 586 -23.46 10.51 -2.78
N GLU A 587 -24.78 10.29 -2.85
CA GLU A 587 -25.70 10.56 -1.73
C GLU A 587 -25.36 9.77 -0.46
N TYR A 588 -24.74 8.59 -0.60
CA TYR A 588 -24.30 7.75 0.51
C TYR A 588 -22.91 8.12 1.05
N TYR A 589 -22.23 9.14 0.53
CA TYR A 589 -20.92 9.56 0.99
C TYR A 589 -20.85 9.90 2.50
N PRO A 590 -21.85 10.57 3.11
CA PRO A 590 -21.84 10.80 4.56
C PRO A 590 -21.74 9.51 5.38
N ILE A 591 -22.23 8.39 4.86
CA ILE A 591 -22.11 7.08 5.51
C ILE A 591 -20.67 6.58 5.51
N PHE A 592 -19.90 6.85 4.45
CA PHE A 592 -18.47 6.55 4.44
C PHE A 592 -17.76 7.32 5.56
N GLN A 593 -18.03 8.62 5.69
CA GLN A 593 -17.44 9.45 6.74
C GLN A 593 -17.82 8.95 8.15
N LEU A 594 -19.10 8.62 8.38
CA LEU A 594 -19.57 8.05 9.64
C LEU A 594 -18.97 6.67 9.96
N ALA A 595 -18.56 5.92 8.94
CA ALA A 595 -17.85 4.65 9.09
C ALA A 595 -16.33 4.82 9.31
N GLY A 596 -15.83 6.07 9.41
CA GLY A 596 -14.43 6.38 9.65
C GLY A 596 -13.57 6.54 8.38
N PHE A 597 -14.20 6.74 7.22
CA PHE A 597 -13.47 7.00 5.98
C PHE A 597 -12.84 8.40 5.99
N THR A 598 -11.52 8.45 5.80
CA THR A 598 -10.74 9.70 5.68
C THR A 598 -10.18 9.94 4.28
N GLY A 599 -10.28 8.95 3.39
CA GLY A 599 -9.74 8.98 2.03
C GLY A 599 -9.20 7.61 1.60
N PHE A 600 -9.06 7.40 0.29
CA PHE A 600 -8.54 6.13 -0.27
C PHE A 600 -7.02 6.01 -0.17
N ASP A 601 -6.30 7.12 -0.02
CA ASP A 601 -4.84 7.12 0.17
C ASP A 601 -4.39 7.03 1.64
N GLY A 602 -5.37 6.97 2.57
CA GLY A 602 -5.18 7.08 4.01
C GLY A 602 -4.94 8.53 4.47
N ALA A 603 -4.73 8.72 5.77
CA ALA A 603 -4.15 9.98 6.25
C ALA A 603 -2.70 10.04 5.76
N PHE A 604 -2.31 11.14 5.10
CA PHE A 604 -0.89 11.47 4.92
C PHE A 604 -0.30 11.66 6.32
N ALA A 605 0.31 10.61 6.85
CA ALA A 605 0.98 10.61 8.15
C ALA A 605 2.49 10.50 7.95
#